data_AF-A0A2M8LDK6-F1
#
_entry.id   AF-A0A2M8LDK6-F1
#
_cell.length_a   1.000
_cell.length_b   1.000
_cell.length_c   1.000
_cell.angle_alpha   90.00
_cell.angle_beta   90.00
_cell.angle_gamma   90.00
#
_symmetry.space_group_name_H-M   'P 1'
#
loop_
_entity.id
_entity.type
_entity.pdbx_description
1 polymer ?
#
loop_
_entity_poly.entity_id
_entity_poly.type
_entity_poly.pdbx_seq_one_letter_code
_entity_poly.pdbx_strand_id
1 'polypeptide(L)'
;MEAIARDEVRDGARTYNASYLAGVTLGAAEGGADENVIIKMAMVHDIGETRVSDLNYIQKVYVKPDEESAARDLFAGTLFSDFEDVLNWYEARDSLEAKLVKDANNLDVDIELKELANRGSQLPKKWEQNRLMVRNTKLYPSAAKTFWNELQSSDPASWHLSANKWERMPDVGK
;
A
#
# COMPACT_ATOMS: atom_id res chain seq x y z
N MET A 1 -1.69 3.94 -11.96
CA MET A 1 -0.88 5.18 -12.04
C MET A 1 0.08 5.21 -10.84
N GLU A 2 0.83 4.11 -10.66
CA GLU A 2 1.94 3.99 -9.70
C GLU A 2 3.24 4.00 -10.53
N ALA A 3 4.20 4.89 -10.29
CA ALA A 3 5.52 4.76 -10.93
C ALA A 3 6.66 5.48 -10.19
N ILE A 4 7.85 4.95 -10.48
CA ILE A 4 9.19 5.23 -9.96
C ILE A 4 9.43 4.70 -8.55
N ALA A 5 8.45 4.74 -7.66
CA ALA A 5 8.47 4.02 -6.39
C ALA A 5 8.67 2.49 -6.55
N ARG A 6 8.07 1.91 -7.59
CA ARG A 6 8.13 0.45 -7.86
C ARG A 6 9.52 -0.07 -8.28
N ASP A 7 10.47 0.80 -8.67
CA ASP A 7 11.82 0.36 -9.05
C ASP A 7 12.78 0.20 -7.84
N GLU A 8 12.47 0.75 -6.67
CA GLU A 8 13.37 0.72 -5.49
C GLU A 8 12.97 -0.33 -4.43
N VAL A 9 11.71 -0.77 -4.36
CA VAL A 9 11.19 -1.59 -3.26
C VAL A 9 10.71 -2.97 -3.73
N ARG A 10 11.09 -4.01 -2.97
CA ARG A 10 10.64 -5.40 -3.19
C ARG A 10 9.17 -5.54 -2.84
N ASP A 11 8.40 -6.09 -3.77
CA ASP A 11 6.96 -6.42 -3.71
C ASP A 11 6.48 -6.87 -2.31
N GLY A 12 7.16 -7.83 -1.68
CA GLY A 12 6.77 -8.36 -0.36
C GLY A 12 6.73 -7.34 0.79
N ALA A 13 7.50 -6.24 0.74
CA ALA A 13 7.40 -5.17 1.74
C ALA A 13 6.13 -4.33 1.54
N ARG A 14 5.69 -4.15 0.28
CA ARG A 14 4.46 -3.42 -0.04
C ARG A 14 3.24 -4.22 0.36
N THR A 15 3.22 -5.53 0.10
CA THR A 15 2.15 -6.43 0.54
C THR A 15 1.97 -6.39 2.06
N TYR A 16 3.08 -6.38 2.81
CA TYR A 16 3.05 -6.24 4.27
C TYR A 16 2.49 -4.88 4.71
N ASN A 17 2.98 -3.78 4.15
CA ASN A 17 2.51 -2.43 4.50
C ASN A 17 1.03 -2.25 4.16
N ALA A 18 0.58 -2.72 3.01
CA ALA A 18 -0.82 -2.69 2.60
C ALA A 18 -1.70 -3.45 3.60
N SER A 19 -1.23 -4.62 4.06
CA SER A 19 -1.94 -5.44 5.07
C SER A 19 -2.03 -4.70 6.41
N TYR A 20 -0.93 -4.12 6.89
CA TYR A 20 -0.89 -3.34 8.12
C TYR A 20 -1.79 -2.09 8.05
N LEU A 21 -1.66 -1.30 6.98
CA LEU A 21 -2.45 -0.09 6.78
C LEU A 21 -3.95 -0.41 6.64
N ALA A 22 -4.31 -1.41 5.83
CA ALA A 22 -5.71 -1.79 5.61
C ALA A 22 -6.37 -2.31 6.88
N GLY A 23 -5.73 -3.26 7.57
CA GLY A 23 -6.32 -3.94 8.73
C GLY A 23 -6.22 -3.11 10.02
N VAL A 24 -5.01 -2.69 10.37
CA VAL A 24 -4.72 -2.10 11.70
C VAL A 24 -5.08 -0.61 11.75
N THR A 25 -4.97 0.11 10.64
CA THR A 25 -5.20 1.55 10.62
C THR A 25 -6.58 1.89 10.07
N LEU A 26 -6.84 1.55 8.81
CA LEU A 26 -8.07 1.98 8.13
C LEU A 26 -9.29 1.17 8.59
N GLY A 27 -9.18 -0.16 8.68
CA GLY A 27 -10.25 -1.04 9.15
C GLY A 27 -10.67 -0.72 10.58
N ALA A 28 -9.71 -0.53 11.49
CA ALA A 28 -9.97 -0.13 12.87
C ALA A 28 -10.64 1.25 12.97
N ALA A 29 -10.27 2.21 12.12
CA ALA A 29 -10.83 3.56 12.13
C ALA A 29 -12.24 3.66 11.49
N GLU A 30 -12.48 2.94 10.40
CA GLU A 30 -13.77 2.98 9.68
C GLU A 30 -14.82 2.09 10.39
N GLY A 31 -14.39 0.96 10.96
CA GLY A 31 -15.26 -0.01 11.61
C GLY A 31 -16.14 -0.81 10.64
N GLY A 32 -16.70 -1.93 11.10
CA GLY A 32 -17.66 -2.74 10.32
C GLY A 32 -17.05 -3.60 9.21
N ALA A 33 -15.73 -3.63 9.07
CA ALA A 33 -15.01 -4.52 8.18
C ALA A 33 -14.47 -5.75 8.92
N ASP A 34 -14.42 -6.92 8.26
CA ASP A 34 -13.82 -8.12 8.84
C ASP A 34 -12.29 -8.11 8.65
N GLU A 35 -11.56 -7.97 9.76
CA GLU A 35 -10.08 -7.95 9.77
C GLU A 35 -9.46 -9.20 9.14
N ASN A 36 -10.05 -10.39 9.33
CA ASN A 36 -9.53 -11.62 8.73
C ASN A 36 -9.63 -11.59 7.20
N VAL A 37 -10.73 -11.04 6.69
CA VAL A 37 -10.93 -10.87 5.24
C VAL A 37 -9.95 -9.85 4.69
N ILE A 38 -9.79 -8.70 5.37
CA ILE A 38 -8.80 -7.66 4.99
C ILE A 38 -7.39 -8.25 4.90
N ILE A 39 -6.95 -8.97 5.93
CA ILE A 39 -5.59 -9.52 5.99
C ILE A 39 -5.38 -10.53 4.87
N LYS A 40 -6.29 -11.51 4.70
CA LYS A 40 -6.19 -12.50 3.62
C LYS A 40 -6.13 -11.82 2.26
N MET A 41 -7.01 -10.85 2.03
CA MET A 41 -7.10 -10.13 0.77
C MET A 41 -5.84 -9.30 0.50
N ALA A 42 -5.36 -8.53 1.47
CA ALA A 42 -4.14 -7.74 1.33
C ALA A 42 -2.90 -8.61 1.09
N MET A 43 -2.83 -9.82 1.68
CA MET A 43 -1.72 -10.74 1.46
C MET A 43 -1.64 -11.29 0.04
N VAL A 44 -2.75 -11.39 -0.68
CA VAL A 44 -2.78 -12.04 -2.01
C VAL A 44 -3.16 -11.12 -3.16
N HIS A 45 -3.52 -9.88 -2.90
CA HIS A 45 -4.05 -8.98 -3.93
C HIS A 45 -3.16 -8.81 -5.16
N ASP A 46 -1.83 -8.82 -4.99
CA ASP A 46 -0.83 -8.71 -6.06
C ASP A 46 -0.12 -10.07 -6.31
N ILE A 47 -0.65 -11.20 -5.85
CA ILE A 47 0.04 -12.52 -5.93
C ILE A 47 0.39 -12.94 -7.36
N GLY A 48 -0.39 -12.48 -8.36
CA GLY A 48 -0.12 -12.71 -9.77
C GLY A 48 1.21 -12.07 -10.22
N GLU A 49 1.57 -10.91 -9.65
CA GLU A 49 2.80 -10.17 -9.97
C GLU A 49 4.07 -11.01 -9.70
N THR A 50 3.99 -12.04 -8.83
CA THR A 50 5.09 -12.99 -8.61
C THR A 50 5.52 -13.78 -9.85
N ARG A 51 4.62 -13.93 -10.85
CA ARG A 51 4.90 -14.64 -12.11
C ARG A 51 5.01 -13.72 -13.32
N VAL A 52 4.30 -12.59 -13.31
CA VAL A 52 4.23 -11.66 -14.46
C VAL A 52 4.95 -10.34 -14.23
N SER A 53 5.65 -10.21 -13.10
CA SER A 53 6.29 -8.99 -12.59
C SER A 53 5.29 -7.93 -12.16
N ASP A 54 5.65 -7.17 -11.13
CA ASP A 54 5.09 -5.86 -10.89
C ASP A 54 5.50 -4.95 -12.08
N LEU A 55 4.54 -4.58 -12.92
CA LEU A 55 4.80 -3.68 -14.03
C LEU A 55 4.73 -2.22 -13.56
N ASN A 56 5.84 -1.51 -13.73
CA ASN A 56 5.87 -0.07 -13.58
C ASN A 56 5.02 0.61 -14.69
N TYR A 57 4.69 1.88 -14.49
CA TYR A 57 3.84 2.63 -15.42
C TYR A 57 4.33 2.65 -16.87
N ILE A 58 5.64 2.68 -17.10
CA ILE A 58 6.19 2.65 -18.46
C ILE A 58 5.99 1.27 -19.07
N GLN A 59 6.26 0.20 -18.32
CA GLN A 59 6.03 -1.17 -18.77
C GLN A 59 4.55 -1.43 -19.09
N LYS A 60 3.61 -0.89 -18.30
CA LYS A 60 2.15 -0.96 -18.55
C LYS A 60 1.71 -0.34 -19.89
N VAL A 61 2.54 0.46 -20.56
CA VAL A 61 2.28 0.97 -21.92
C VAL A 61 2.53 -0.10 -22.98
N TYR A 62 3.49 -0.99 -22.74
CA TYR A 62 3.99 -1.95 -23.74
C TYR A 62 3.65 -3.39 -23.43
N VAL A 63 3.27 -3.69 -22.18
CA VAL A 63 3.02 -5.04 -21.69
C VAL A 63 1.64 -5.10 -21.05
N LYS A 64 0.87 -6.11 -21.43
CA LYS A 64 -0.37 -6.49 -20.76
C LYS A 64 -0.13 -7.81 -20.03
N PRO A 65 -0.02 -7.79 -18.69
CA PRO A 65 0.20 -9.01 -17.92
C PRO A 65 -1.11 -9.80 -17.84
N ASP A 66 -0.99 -11.12 -17.78
CA ASP A 66 -2.11 -12.04 -17.54
C ASP A 66 -2.10 -12.46 -16.06
N GLU A 67 -2.35 -11.50 -15.17
CA GLU A 67 -2.32 -11.68 -13.71
C GLU A 67 -3.38 -12.67 -13.23
N GLU A 68 -4.56 -12.69 -13.88
CA GLU A 68 -5.64 -13.62 -13.55
C GLU A 68 -5.21 -15.07 -13.78
N SER A 69 -4.69 -15.39 -14.97
CA SER A 69 -4.20 -16.75 -15.25
C SER A 69 -3.00 -17.10 -14.38
N ALA A 70 -2.11 -16.13 -14.12
CA ALA A 70 -0.96 -16.32 -13.25
C ALA A 70 -1.38 -16.69 -11.81
N ALA A 71 -2.36 -16.00 -11.25
CA ALA A 71 -2.91 -16.29 -9.93
C ALA A 71 -3.64 -17.64 -9.89
N ARG A 72 -4.47 -17.93 -10.90
CA ARG A 72 -5.16 -19.23 -11.03
C ARG A 72 -4.18 -20.39 -11.05
N ASP A 73 -3.15 -20.31 -11.88
CA ASP A 73 -2.10 -21.34 -11.97
C ASP A 73 -1.23 -21.42 -10.71
N LEU A 74 -1.23 -20.38 -9.87
CA LEU A 74 -0.53 -20.38 -8.57
C LEU A 74 -1.34 -21.11 -7.50
N PHE A 75 -2.67 -20.94 -7.50
CA PHE A 75 -3.55 -21.60 -6.53
C PHE A 75 -3.93 -23.04 -6.92
N ALA A 76 -3.90 -23.36 -8.21
CA ALA A 76 -4.28 -24.68 -8.72
C ALA A 76 -3.54 -25.83 -8.01
N GLY A 77 -4.31 -26.76 -7.43
CA GLY A 77 -3.76 -27.95 -6.74
C GLY A 77 -3.13 -27.67 -5.38
N THR A 78 -3.29 -26.46 -4.82
CA THR A 78 -2.81 -26.09 -3.48
C THR A 78 -3.95 -26.06 -2.45
N LEU A 79 -3.60 -25.87 -1.17
CA LEU A 79 -4.57 -25.64 -0.10
C LEU A 79 -5.22 -24.24 -0.15
N PHE A 80 -4.80 -23.38 -1.09
CA PHE A 80 -5.25 -21.99 -1.21
C PHE A 80 -6.21 -21.79 -2.40
N SER A 81 -6.86 -22.85 -2.87
CA SER A 81 -7.80 -22.75 -4.00
C SER A 81 -8.96 -21.79 -3.76
N ASP A 82 -9.33 -21.56 -2.51
CA ASP A 82 -10.37 -20.60 -2.08
C ASP A 82 -9.91 -19.13 -2.15
N PHE A 83 -8.62 -18.87 -2.37
CA PHE A 83 -8.08 -17.51 -2.50
C PHE A 83 -8.36 -16.90 -3.88
N GLU A 84 -8.76 -17.70 -4.88
CA GLU A 84 -9.26 -17.17 -6.16
C GLU A 84 -10.54 -16.34 -5.92
N ASP A 85 -11.43 -16.78 -5.04
CA ASP A 85 -12.63 -16.00 -4.67
C ASP A 85 -12.27 -14.71 -3.94
N VAL A 86 -11.27 -14.75 -3.05
CA VAL A 86 -10.77 -13.56 -2.35
C VAL A 86 -10.22 -12.53 -3.34
N LEU A 87 -9.48 -12.98 -4.36
CA LEU A 87 -9.01 -12.10 -5.45
C LEU A 87 -10.16 -11.52 -6.26
N ASN A 88 -11.16 -12.34 -6.59
CA ASN A 88 -12.34 -11.87 -7.32
C ASN A 88 -13.10 -10.80 -6.54
N TRP A 89 -13.26 -10.98 -5.22
CA TRP A 89 -13.87 -9.97 -4.35
C TRP A 89 -13.04 -8.70 -4.24
N TYR A 90 -11.71 -8.84 -4.18
CA TYR A 90 -10.80 -7.71 -4.26
C TYR A 90 -11.09 -6.95 -5.57
N GLU A 91 -10.91 -7.58 -6.73
CA GLU A 91 -11.05 -6.93 -8.05
C GLU A 91 -12.42 -6.32 -8.32
N ALA A 92 -13.50 -6.91 -7.82
CA ALA A 92 -14.85 -6.35 -7.92
C ALA A 92 -14.98 -4.99 -7.21
N ARG A 93 -14.21 -4.77 -6.13
CA ARG A 93 -14.27 -3.55 -5.28
C ARG A 93 -15.66 -3.28 -4.71
N ASP A 94 -16.47 -4.30 -4.48
CA ASP A 94 -17.85 -4.10 -3.97
C ASP A 94 -17.88 -3.99 -2.44
N SER A 95 -17.09 -4.81 -1.74
CA SER A 95 -17.06 -4.87 -0.28
C SER A 95 -16.27 -3.71 0.34
N LEU A 96 -16.49 -3.48 1.64
CA LEU A 96 -15.72 -2.49 2.41
C LEU A 96 -14.26 -2.91 2.51
N GLU A 97 -14.01 -4.20 2.73
CA GLU A 97 -12.68 -4.79 2.83
C GLU A 97 -11.87 -4.58 1.55
N ALA A 98 -12.45 -4.86 0.39
CA ALA A 98 -11.79 -4.67 -0.91
C ALA A 98 -11.40 -3.20 -1.15
N LYS A 99 -12.26 -2.28 -0.75
CA LYS A 99 -11.99 -0.84 -0.82
C LYS A 99 -10.87 -0.42 0.14
N LEU A 100 -10.89 -0.92 1.38
CA LEU A 100 -9.86 -0.65 2.38
C LEU A 100 -8.48 -1.15 1.94
N VAL A 101 -8.41 -2.38 1.41
CA VAL A 101 -7.15 -2.94 0.87
C VAL A 101 -6.66 -2.10 -0.30
N LYS A 102 -7.56 -1.71 -1.22
CA LYS A 102 -7.15 -0.88 -2.37
C LYS A 102 -6.66 0.50 -1.95
N ASP A 103 -7.29 1.10 -0.96
CA ASP A 103 -6.87 2.39 -0.40
C ASP A 103 -5.54 2.29 0.33
N ALA A 104 -5.32 1.23 1.10
CA ALA A 104 -4.04 0.97 1.73
C ALA A 104 -2.90 0.81 0.71
N ASN A 105 -3.12 0.07 -0.38
CA ASN A 105 -2.15 -0.04 -1.48
C ASN A 105 -1.85 1.34 -2.10
N ASN A 106 -2.88 2.16 -2.34
CA ASN A 106 -2.65 3.53 -2.81
C ASN A 106 -1.86 4.39 -1.80
N LEU A 107 -2.16 4.30 -0.51
CA LEU A 107 -1.54 5.11 0.54
C LEU A 107 -0.10 4.69 0.84
N ASP A 108 0.26 3.41 0.66
CA ASP A 108 1.65 2.95 0.73
C ASP A 108 2.56 3.74 -0.23
N VAL A 109 2.06 4.05 -1.43
CA VAL A 109 2.78 4.91 -2.39
C VAL A 109 2.95 6.33 -1.85
N ASP A 110 1.95 6.90 -1.16
CA ASP A 110 2.08 8.24 -0.58
C ASP A 110 3.10 8.26 0.57
N ILE A 111 3.17 7.20 1.38
CA ILE A 111 4.16 7.05 2.45
C ILE A 111 5.57 7.01 1.86
N GLU A 112 5.78 6.19 0.83
CA GLU A 112 7.08 6.09 0.16
C GLU A 112 7.50 7.44 -0.45
N LEU A 113 6.57 8.16 -1.09
CA LEU A 113 6.85 9.49 -1.61
C LEU A 113 7.24 10.47 -0.51
N LYS A 114 6.64 10.36 0.69
CA LYS A 114 6.99 11.18 1.84
C LYS A 114 8.41 10.88 2.34
N GLU A 115 8.79 9.60 2.39
CA GLU A 115 10.15 9.18 2.75
C GLU A 115 11.19 9.62 1.70
N LEU A 116 10.85 9.53 0.42
CA LEU A 116 11.68 10.03 -0.67
C LEU A 116 11.89 11.55 -0.59
N ALA A 117 10.84 12.32 -0.28
CA ALA A 117 10.94 13.76 -0.04
C ALA A 117 11.91 14.06 1.11
N ASN A 118 11.81 13.30 2.20
CA ASN A 118 12.70 13.43 3.35
C ASN A 118 14.18 13.11 3.01
N ARG A 119 14.41 12.20 2.06
CA ARG A 119 15.74 11.91 1.49
C ARG A 119 16.21 12.95 0.46
N GLY A 120 15.45 14.01 0.21
CA GLY A 120 15.79 15.09 -0.72
C GLY A 120 15.35 14.86 -2.18
N SER A 121 14.60 13.79 -2.47
CA SER A 121 14.10 13.52 -3.81
C SER A 121 13.12 14.59 -4.28
N GLN A 122 13.24 15.00 -5.55
CA GLN A 122 12.29 15.91 -6.20
C GLN A 122 11.11 15.16 -6.84
N LEU A 123 11.12 13.82 -6.82
CA LEU A 123 10.08 13.00 -7.42
C LEU A 123 8.68 13.30 -6.85
N PRO A 124 8.47 13.41 -5.52
CA PRO A 124 7.15 13.67 -4.94
C PRO A 124 6.52 14.95 -5.47
N LYS A 125 7.32 16.01 -5.61
CA LYS A 125 6.87 17.29 -6.19
C LYS A 125 6.38 17.14 -7.63
N LYS A 126 7.05 16.33 -8.45
CA LYS A 126 6.64 16.08 -9.85
C LYS A 126 5.32 15.30 -9.92
N TRP A 127 4.95 14.60 -8.85
CA TRP A 127 3.82 13.69 -8.78
C TRP A 127 2.62 14.23 -8.00
N GLU A 128 2.74 15.42 -7.41
CA GLU A 128 1.73 16.04 -6.56
C GLU A 128 0.33 16.04 -7.19
N GLN A 129 0.21 16.48 -8.46
CA GLN A 129 -1.07 16.53 -9.16
C GLN A 129 -1.70 15.13 -9.34
N ASN A 130 -0.87 14.12 -9.60
CA ASN A 130 -1.34 12.73 -9.72
C ASN A 130 -1.81 12.19 -8.37
N ARG A 131 -1.07 12.47 -7.28
CA ARG A 131 -1.46 12.02 -5.94
C ARG A 131 -2.72 12.72 -5.44
N LEU A 132 -2.90 14.01 -5.76
CA LEU A 132 -4.15 14.74 -5.51
C LEU A 132 -5.33 14.11 -6.27
N MET A 133 -5.14 13.71 -7.52
CA MET A 133 -6.16 13.01 -8.29
C MET A 133 -6.54 11.66 -7.65
N VAL A 134 -5.55 10.87 -7.20
CA VAL A 134 -5.79 9.61 -6.47
C VAL A 134 -6.60 9.88 -5.20
N ARG A 135 -6.17 10.83 -4.37
CA ARG A 135 -6.88 11.20 -3.14
C ARG A 135 -8.33 11.62 -3.40
N ASN A 136 -8.58 12.38 -4.46
CA ASN A 136 -9.89 12.94 -4.75
C ASN A 136 -10.84 11.97 -5.46
N THR A 137 -10.33 11.02 -6.25
CA THR A 137 -11.15 10.21 -7.16
C THR A 137 -11.02 8.70 -6.98
N LYS A 138 -9.99 8.23 -6.26
CA LYS A 138 -9.69 6.80 -6.12
C LYS A 138 -9.81 6.27 -4.70
N LEU A 139 -9.61 7.12 -3.68
CA LEU A 139 -9.84 6.72 -2.29
C LEU A 139 -11.34 6.62 -1.99
N TYR A 140 -11.77 5.50 -1.42
CA TYR A 140 -13.19 5.26 -1.11
C TYR A 140 -13.59 5.85 0.25
N PRO A 141 -13.22 5.27 1.40
CA PRO A 141 -13.80 5.62 2.69
C PRO A 141 -13.26 6.93 3.25
N SER A 142 -13.89 7.40 4.33
CA SER A 142 -13.49 8.64 4.97
C SER A 142 -12.13 8.53 5.67
N ALA A 143 -11.85 7.37 6.30
CA ALA A 143 -10.60 7.13 7.02
C ALA A 143 -9.37 7.26 6.11
N ALA A 144 -9.41 6.70 4.89
CA ALA A 144 -8.29 6.77 3.95
C ALA A 144 -7.94 8.21 3.52
N LYS A 145 -8.98 9.03 3.28
CA LYS A 145 -8.80 10.44 2.93
C LYS A 145 -8.26 11.24 4.11
N THR A 146 -8.71 10.96 5.32
CA THR A 146 -8.19 11.58 6.56
C THR A 146 -6.71 11.23 6.73
N PHE A 147 -6.36 9.94 6.66
CA PHE A 147 -4.97 9.48 6.72
C PHE A 147 -4.10 10.19 5.69
N TRP A 148 -4.55 10.27 4.44
CA TRP A 148 -3.80 10.97 3.40
C TRP A 148 -3.50 12.43 3.75
N ASN A 149 -4.49 13.16 4.31
CA ASN A 149 -4.32 14.57 4.68
C ASN A 149 -3.32 14.71 5.84
N GLU A 150 -3.41 13.85 6.85
CA GLU A 150 -2.49 13.84 8.00
C GLU A 150 -1.05 13.48 7.57
N LEU A 151 -0.91 12.55 6.63
CA LEU A 151 0.38 12.19 6.06
C LEU A 151 1.08 13.39 5.40
N GLN A 152 0.34 14.31 4.79
CA GLN A 152 0.95 15.48 4.12
C GLN A 152 1.70 16.39 5.12
N SER A 153 1.17 16.57 6.33
CA SER A 153 1.79 17.37 7.39
C SER A 153 2.74 16.58 8.30
N SER A 154 2.81 15.26 8.15
CA SER A 154 3.71 14.41 8.93
C SER A 154 5.19 14.60 8.58
N ASP A 155 6.08 14.20 9.50
CA ASP A 155 7.51 14.06 9.27
C ASP A 155 7.95 12.62 9.59
N PRO A 156 8.35 11.81 8.59
CA PRO A 156 8.84 10.45 8.80
C PRO A 156 10.04 10.34 9.74
N ALA A 157 10.85 11.39 9.88
CA ALA A 157 12.04 11.39 10.75
C ALA A 157 11.74 11.76 12.21
N SER A 158 10.57 12.33 12.49
CA SER A 158 10.22 12.89 13.80
C SER A 158 10.38 11.90 14.96
N TRP A 159 10.06 10.62 14.74
CA TRP A 159 10.18 9.59 15.77
C TRP A 159 11.65 9.28 16.13
N HIS A 160 12.57 9.28 15.16
CA HIS A 160 14.00 9.09 15.43
C HIS A 160 14.58 10.27 16.21
N LEU A 161 14.17 11.49 15.86
CA LEU A 161 14.61 12.70 16.54
C LEU A 161 14.17 12.70 18.00
N SER A 162 12.89 12.38 18.27
CA SER A 162 12.35 12.30 19.64
C SER A 162 12.73 11.03 20.40
N ALA A 163 13.26 10.01 19.73
CA ALA A 163 13.76 8.78 20.33
C ALA A 163 15.27 8.78 20.56
N ASN A 164 15.96 9.88 20.25
CA ASN A 164 17.41 9.89 20.31
C ASN A 164 17.93 9.70 21.75
N LYS A 165 19.03 8.93 21.87
CA LYS A 165 19.63 8.56 23.15
C LYS A 165 19.94 9.77 24.02
N TRP A 166 20.39 10.87 23.41
CA TRP A 166 20.86 12.06 24.12
C TRP A 166 19.71 12.90 24.67
N GLU A 167 18.54 12.86 24.03
CA GLU A 167 17.31 13.46 24.56
C GLU A 167 16.67 12.61 25.66
N ARG A 168 16.59 11.29 25.45
CA ARG A 168 15.93 10.40 26.42
C ARG A 168 16.79 10.02 27.61
N MET A 169 18.11 10.08 27.45
CA MET A 169 19.08 9.68 28.47
C MET A 169 20.24 10.70 28.53
N PRO A 170 19.98 11.93 29.02
CA PRO A 170 20.92 13.05 28.93
C PRO A 170 22.22 12.88 29.72
N ASP A 171 22.29 11.89 30.63
CA ASP A 171 23.45 11.65 31.49
C ASP A 171 24.32 10.46 31.03
N VAL A 172 23.98 9.80 29.93
CA VAL A 172 24.70 8.60 29.48
C VAL A 172 25.92 8.97 28.65
N GLY A 173 27.07 9.14 29.30
CA GLY A 173 28.34 9.54 28.68
C GLY A 173 29.07 10.67 29.40
N LYS A 174 28.52 11.14 30.54
CA LYS A 174 29.29 11.82 31.57
C LYS A 174 30.00 10.81 32.47
#